data_AF-A0A0P0Y140-F1
#
_entry.id   AF-A0A0P0Y140-F1
#
_cell.length_a   1.000
_cell.length_b   1.000
_cell.length_c   1.000
_cell.angle_alpha   90.00
_cell.angle_beta   90.00
_cell.angle_gamma   90.00
#
_symmetry.space_group_name_H-M   'P 1'
#
loop_
_entity.id
_entity.type
_entity.pdbx_description
1 polymer ?
#
loop_
_entity_poly.entity_id
_entity_poly.type
_entity_poly.pdbx_seq_one_letter_code
_entity_poly.pdbx_strand_id
1 'polypeptide(L)'
;QQVKICDICGDVGEEKKLAICSRCNDGAEHIYCMRVMMPEVPEGDWFCEECRTEMQIEKEKSILEKSQVKVSTISVGSKVKAANVSSC
;
A
#
# COMPACT_ATOMS: atom_id res chain seq x y z
N GLN A 1 30.78 -2.75 -4.56
CA GLN A 1 29.56 -2.36 -3.83
C GLN A 1 28.79 -1.39 -4.73
N GLN A 2 27.48 -1.58 -4.90
CA GLN A 2 26.67 -0.68 -5.73
C GLN A 2 26.43 0.62 -4.96
N VAL A 3 26.75 1.76 -5.55
CA VAL A 3 26.47 3.08 -4.98
C VAL A 3 24.98 3.36 -5.11
N LYS A 4 24.37 3.84 -4.02
CA LYS A 4 22.97 4.28 -4.00
C LYS A 4 22.90 5.80 -4.09
N ILE A 5 21.95 6.29 -4.87
CA ILE A 5 21.70 7.70 -5.12
C ILE A 5 20.33 8.01 -4.49
N CYS A 6 20.20 9.17 -3.87
CA CYS A 6 18.93 9.59 -3.31
C CYS A 6 17.93 9.92 -4.43
N ASP A 7 16.76 9.27 -4.41
CA ASP A 7 15.70 9.45 -5.40
C ASP A 7 15.11 10.86 -5.41
N ILE A 8 15.31 11.62 -4.33
CA ILE A 8 14.76 12.96 -4.15
C ILE A 8 15.72 14.05 -4.63
N CYS A 9 17.01 13.98 -4.26
CA CYS A 9 17.98 15.01 -4.65
C CYS A 9 18.86 14.62 -5.85
N GLY A 10 18.91 13.35 -6.24
CA GLY A 10 19.76 12.86 -7.33
C GLY A 10 21.25 12.78 -6.99
N ASP A 11 21.63 13.06 -5.74
CA ASP A 11 23.01 13.01 -5.27
C ASP A 11 23.25 11.82 -4.34
N VAL A 12 24.51 11.39 -4.27
CA VAL A 12 24.97 10.43 -3.26
C VAL A 12 24.90 11.04 -1.85
N GLY A 13 25.19 12.34 -1.73
CA GLY A 13 25.08 13.12 -0.49
C GLY A 13 25.78 12.49 0.71
N GLU A 14 25.16 12.58 1.89
CA GLU A 14 25.64 11.88 3.08
C GLU A 14 25.20 10.42 3.05
N GLU A 15 26.04 9.52 2.52
CA GLU A 15 25.74 8.08 2.38
C GLU A 15 25.26 7.42 3.69
N LYS A 16 25.82 7.83 4.83
CA LYS A 16 25.45 7.31 6.16
C LYS A 16 24.04 7.72 6.62
N LYS A 17 23.45 8.71 5.96
CA LYS A 17 22.10 9.23 6.22
C LYS A 17 21.11 8.76 5.15
N LEU A 18 21.50 7.81 4.30
CA LEU A 18 20.67 7.27 3.22
C LEU A 18 19.95 6.00 3.71
N ALA A 19 18.62 6.03 3.73
CA ALA A 19 17.82 4.83 3.95
C ALA A 19 17.64 4.11 2.62
N ILE A 20 17.81 2.78 2.62
CA ILE A 20 17.69 1.93 1.43
C ILE A 20 16.49 1.02 1.62
N CYS A 21 15.66 0.89 0.59
CA CYS A 21 14.43 0.12 0.67
C CYS A 21 14.72 -1.38 0.90
N SER A 22 14.24 -1.95 2.00
CA SER A 22 14.39 -3.37 2.34
C SER A 22 13.71 -4.31 1.33
N ARG A 23 12.73 -3.83 0.55
CA ARG A 23 11.95 -4.65 -0.40
C ARG A 23 12.56 -4.69 -1.80
N CYS A 24 12.79 -3.54 -2.42
CA CYS A 24 13.33 -3.49 -3.79
C CYS A 24 14.86 -3.37 -3.84
N ASN A 25 15.49 -2.99 -2.73
CA ASN A 25 16.92 -2.66 -2.66
C ASN A 25 17.35 -1.70 -3.79
N ASP A 26 16.43 -0.86 -4.28
CA ASP A 26 16.68 0.13 -5.32
C ASP A 26 16.43 1.53 -4.80
N GLY A 27 15.19 1.78 -4.39
CA GLY A 27 14.77 3.06 -3.83
C GLY A 27 15.60 3.42 -2.60
N ALA A 28 16.07 4.66 -2.58
CA ALA A 28 16.92 5.19 -1.53
C ALA A 28 16.66 6.68 -1.33
N GLU A 29 16.54 7.11 -0.08
CA GLU A 29 16.24 8.50 0.26
C GLU A 29 17.08 8.92 1.45
N HIS A 30 17.68 10.12 1.41
CA HIS A 30 18.30 10.66 2.61
C HIS A 30 17.21 10.97 3.64
N ILE A 31 17.47 10.72 4.92
CA ILE A 31 16.53 11.02 6.01
C ILE A 31 16.12 12.51 6.09
N TYR A 32 16.95 13.40 5.53
CA TYR A 32 16.67 14.83 5.43
C TYR A 32 16.04 15.23 4.10
N CYS A 33 16.02 14.35 3.09
CA CYS A 33 15.32 14.56 1.83
C CYS A 33 13.87 14.03 1.88
N MET A 34 13.60 13.01 2.70
CA MET A 34 12.27 12.42 2.89
C MET A 34 11.19 13.47 3.14
N ARG A 35 9.98 13.24 2.61
CA ARG A 35 8.82 14.12 2.80
C ARG A 35 8.52 14.40 4.28
N VAL A 36 8.67 13.37 5.12
CA VAL A 36 8.73 13.52 6.58
C VAL A 36 10.16 13.23 6.99
N MET A 37 10.90 14.30 7.32
CA MET A 37 12.29 14.17 7.74
C MET A 37 12.39 13.31 9.00
N MET A 38 13.39 12.43 9.05
CA MET A 38 13.66 11.58 10.20
C MET A 38 14.95 12.00 10.89
N PRO A 39 15.04 11.84 12.22
CA PRO A 39 16.23 12.20 12.97
C PRO A 39 17.43 11.29 12.69
N GLU A 40 17.18 10.03 12.36
CA GLU A 40 18.19 8.99 12.11
C GLU A 40 17.72 8.00 11.04
N VAL A 41 18.67 7.28 10.44
CA VAL A 41 18.36 6.18 9.50
C VAL A 41 17.71 5.05 10.31
N PRO A 42 16.58 4.47 9.85
CA PRO A 42 15.90 3.42 10.58
C PRO A 42 16.82 2.21 10.77
N GLU A 43 16.88 1.69 12.00
CA GLU A 43 17.63 0.46 12.30
C GLU A 43 16.95 -0.79 11.70
N GLY A 44 15.64 -0.72 11.47
CA GLY A 44 14.83 -1.79 10.90
C GLY A 44 14.42 -1.54 9.45
N ASP A 45 13.40 -2.28 9.00
CA ASP A 45 12.94 -2.17 7.62
C ASP A 45 12.39 -0.78 7.29
N TRP A 46 12.99 -0.16 6.29
CA TRP A 46 12.44 1.02 5.62
C TRP A 46 12.01 0.63 4.21
N PHE A 47 10.86 1.14 3.78
CA PHE A 47 10.33 0.91 2.43
C PHE A 47 10.18 2.26 1.72
N CYS A 48 10.63 2.35 0.47
CA CYS A 48 10.39 3.52 -0.39
C CYS A 48 8.90 3.70 -0.68
N GLU A 49 8.50 4.88 -1.15
CA GLU A 49 7.10 5.21 -1.43
C GLU A 49 6.43 4.24 -2.40
N GLU A 50 7.15 3.80 -3.44
CA GLU A 50 6.66 2.82 -4.41
C GLU A 50 6.33 1.47 -3.75
N CYS A 51 7.25 0.94 -2.94
CA CYS A 51 7.04 -0.32 -2.22
C CYS A 51 5.91 -0.22 -1.19
N ARG A 52 5.79 0.92 -0.49
CA ARG A 52 4.67 1.17 0.44
C ARG A 52 3.33 1.18 -0.29
N THR A 53 3.28 1.83 -1.44
CA THR A 53 2.07 1.92 -2.27
C THR A 53 1.67 0.54 -2.80
N GLU A 54 2.64 -0.24 -3.30
CA GLU A 54 2.39 -1.61 -3.75
C GLU A 54 1.83 -2.49 -2.62
N MET A 55 2.42 -2.41 -1.41
CA MET A 55 1.91 -3.15 -0.24
C MET A 55 0.48 -2.75 0.15
N GLN A 56 0.12 -1.48 0.01
CA GLN A 56 -1.23 -1.01 0.26
C GLN A 56 -2.21 -1.59 -0.76
N ILE A 57 -1.87 -1.54 -2.04
CA ILE A 57 -2.68 -2.11 -3.13
C ILE A 57 -2.86 -3.62 -2.95
N GLU A 58 -1.79 -4.35 -2.65
CA GLU A 58 -1.82 -5.79 -2.37
C GLU A 58 -2.77 -6.11 -1.20
N LYS A 59 -2.70 -5.31 -0.14
CA LYS A 59 -3.57 -5.46 1.04
C LYS A 59 -5.04 -5.19 0.69
N GLU A 60 -5.33 -4.12 -0.02
CA GLU A 60 -6.69 -3.75 -0.45
C GLU A 60 -7.30 -4.80 -1.37
N LYS A 61 -6.54 -5.28 -2.36
CA LYS A 61 -6.95 -6.37 -3.24
C LYS A 61 -7.31 -7.63 -2.45
N SER A 62 -6.49 -8.00 -1.47
CA SER A 62 -6.75 -9.18 -0.63
C SER A 62 -8.03 -9.05 0.22
N ILE A 63 -8.44 -7.83 0.59
CA ILE A 63 -9.67 -7.57 1.36
C ILE A 63 -10.89 -7.66 0.46
N LEU A 64 -10.80 -7.11 -0.76
CA LEU A 64 -11.89 -7.16 -1.74
C LEU A 64 -12.20 -8.61 -2.15
N GLU A 65 -11.18 -9.42 -2.42
CA GLU A 65 -11.33 -10.84 -2.76
C GLU A 65 -11.98 -11.63 -1.62
N LYS A 66 -11.57 -11.39 -0.36
CA LYS A 66 -12.18 -12.03 0.82
C LYS A 66 -13.64 -11.63 1.03
N SER A 67 -14.03 -10.43 0.59
CA SER A 67 -15.41 -9.96 0.73
C SER A 67 -16.35 -10.70 -0.23
N GLN A 68 -15.90 -11.04 -1.43
CA GLN A 68 -16.70 -11.84 -2.37
C GLN A 68 -16.94 -13.27 -1.85
N VAL A 69 -15.98 -13.86 -1.16
CA VAL A 69 -16.11 -15.22 -0.58
C VAL A 69 -17.25 -15.30 0.44
N LYS A 70 -17.55 -14.21 1.16
CA LYS A 70 -18.64 -14.18 2.15
C LYS A 70 -20.02 -13.91 1.57
N VAL A 71 -20.11 -13.42 0.33
CA VAL A 71 -21.41 -13.13 -0.31
C VAL A 71 -22.08 -14.40 -0.84
N SER A 72 -21.31 -15.45 -1.11
CA SER A 72 -21.83 -16.67 -1.76
C SER A 72 -22.73 -17.56 -0.89
N THR A 73 -22.90 -17.29 0.40
CA THR A 73 -23.78 -18.10 1.27
C THR A 73 -25.04 -17.40 1.74
N ILE A 74 -25.36 -16.21 1.20
CA ILE A 74 -26.68 -15.60 1.46
C ILE A 74 -27.70 -16.31 0.55
N SER A 75 -28.18 -17.46 1.02
CA SER A 75 -29.24 -18.23 0.39
C SER A 75 -30.44 -17.33 0.10
N VAL A 76 -30.71 -17.12 -1.18
CA VAL A 76 -31.90 -16.46 -1.72
C VAL A 76 -33.16 -17.04 -1.08
N GLY A 77 -33.87 -16.22 -0.30
CA GLY A 77 -35.05 -16.71 0.40
C GLY A 77 -35.91 -15.59 0.95
N SER A 78 -36.54 -14.79 0.07
CA SER A 78 -37.77 -14.07 0.43
C SER A 78 -38.55 -13.71 -0.83
N LYS A 79 -39.58 -14.51 -1.09
CA LYS A 79 -40.52 -14.38 -2.20
C LYS A 79 -41.53 -13.30 -1.85
N VAL A 80 -41.29 -12.06 -2.27
CA VAL A 80 -42.25 -10.96 -2.04
C VAL A 80 -43.41 -11.15 -3.02
N LYS A 81 -44.60 -11.43 -2.48
CA LYS A 81 -45.83 -11.47 -3.26
C LYS A 81 -46.32 -10.04 -3.46
N ALA A 82 -46.22 -9.52 -4.68
CA ALA A 82 -46.88 -8.27 -5.05
C ALA A 82 -48.38 -8.54 -5.18
N ALA A 83 -49.16 -7.97 -4.27
CA ALA A 83 -50.62 -7.95 -4.39
C ALA A 83 -51.01 -6.88 -5.42
N ASN A 84 -51.77 -7.32 -6.41
CA ASN A 84 -52.31 -6.48 -7.47
C ASN A 84 -53.36 -5.52 -6.89
N VAL A 85 -53.18 -4.21 -7.07
CA VAL A 85 -54.19 -3.21 -6.74
C VAL A 85 -55.22 -3.20 -7.86
N SER A 86 -56.43 -3.67 -7.53
CA SER A 86 -57.60 -3.58 -8.40
C SER A 86 -57.94 -2.12 -8.63
N SER A 87 -57.87 -1.68 -9.88
CA SER A 87 -58.43 -0.42 -10.35
C SER A 87 -59.95 -0.54 -10.36
N CYS A 88 -60.62 0.40 -9.68
CA CYS A 88 -62.04 0.69 -9.84
C CYS A 88 -62.15 2.07 -10.49
#